data_AF-A0A7S1MWC8-F1
#
_entry.id   AF-A0A7S1MWC8-F1
#
_cell.length_a   1.000
_cell.length_b   1.000
_cell.length_c   1.000
_cell.angle_alpha   90.00
_cell.angle_beta   90.00
_cell.angle_gamma   90.00
#
_symmetry.space_group_name_H-M   'P 1'
#
loop_
_entity.id
_entity.type
_entity.pdbx_description
1 polymer ?
#
loop_
_entity_poly.entity_id
_entity_poly.type
_entity_poly.pdbx_seq_one_letter_code
_entity_poly.pdbx_strand_id
1 'polypeptide(L)'
;TPAGDPPQQLEAVIVTGQGRTQQLQSVPIAIQVLGAEQVRKLGASNLGDLNVHIPGLDVDANQPTQPRMSLRGIGTSDFGIGTDSPVGIYVDGVYTGKTGGA
;
A
#
# COMPACT_ATOMS: atom_id res chain seq x y z
N THR A 1 11.68 44.25 -3.06
CA THR A 1 10.94 43.06 -3.55
C THR A 1 11.80 41.85 -3.25
N PRO A 2 11.40 40.91 -2.37
CA PRO A 2 12.21 39.72 -2.17
C PRO A 2 12.07 38.83 -3.42
N ALA A 3 13.19 38.41 -3.97
CA ALA A 3 13.24 37.45 -5.07
C ALA A 3 12.71 36.11 -4.55
N GLY A 4 11.69 35.55 -5.22
CA GLY A 4 11.09 34.27 -4.84
C GLY A 4 12.10 33.13 -5.02
N ASP A 5 12.09 32.20 -4.08
CA ASP A 5 12.92 31.00 -4.12
C ASP A 5 12.78 30.26 -5.47
N PRO A 6 13.87 29.69 -6.02
CA PRO A 6 13.79 28.91 -7.23
C PRO A 6 12.79 27.76 -7.04
N PRO A 7 11.99 27.41 -8.06
CA PRO A 7 10.99 26.37 -7.95
C PRO A 7 11.67 25.07 -7.52
N GLN A 8 11.33 24.60 -6.31
CA GLN A 8 11.75 23.29 -5.82
C GLN A 8 11.14 22.25 -6.74
N GLN A 9 11.96 21.70 -7.64
CA GLN A 9 11.55 20.66 -8.56
C GLN A 9 11.24 19.41 -7.73
N LEU A 10 9.97 19.02 -7.67
CA LEU A 10 9.54 17.80 -7.01
C LEU A 10 10.29 16.61 -7.60
N GLU A 11 10.84 15.78 -6.73
CA GLU A 11 11.52 14.54 -7.11
C GLU A 11 10.54 13.63 -7.87
N ALA A 12 10.97 13.14 -9.03
CA ALA A 12 10.16 12.25 -9.85
C ALA A 12 10.10 10.86 -9.21
N VAL A 13 9.00 10.55 -8.53
CA VAL A 13 8.74 9.22 -7.97
C VAL A 13 8.28 8.30 -9.08
N ILE A 14 9.08 7.27 -9.37
CA ILE A 14 8.77 6.23 -10.34
C ILE A 14 8.05 5.08 -9.62
N VAL A 15 6.89 4.69 -10.14
CA VAL A 15 6.07 3.60 -9.59
C VAL A 15 5.66 2.62 -10.68
N THR A 16 5.36 1.39 -10.28
CA THR A 16 4.73 0.42 -11.17
C THR A 16 3.21 0.53 -11.02
N GLY A 17 2.60 1.32 -11.88
CA GLY A 17 1.14 1.47 -11.95
C GLY A 17 0.58 0.75 -13.17
N GLN A 18 -0.49 -0.04 -13.01
CA GLN A 18 -1.15 -0.76 -14.13
C GLN A 18 -0.19 -1.70 -14.89
N GLY A 19 0.76 -2.32 -14.18
CA GLY A 19 1.76 -3.22 -14.77
C GLY A 19 2.85 -2.52 -15.61
N ARG A 20 2.96 -1.19 -15.58
CA ARG A 20 4.00 -0.43 -16.27
C ARG A 20 4.66 0.59 -15.35
N THR A 21 5.95 0.82 -15.55
CA THR A 21 6.73 1.83 -14.84
C THR A 21 6.38 3.23 -15.35
N GLN A 22 5.86 4.09 -14.48
CA GLN A 22 5.38 5.43 -14.81
C GLN A 22 5.70 6.42 -13.68
N GLN A 23 5.80 7.71 -14.01
CA GLN A 23 5.88 8.74 -12.97
C GLN A 23 4.56 8.80 -12.20
N LEU A 24 4.63 8.90 -10.87
CA LEU A 24 3.47 8.93 -9.98
C LEU A 24 2.42 9.97 -10.41
N GLN A 25 2.87 11.16 -10.82
CA GLN A 25 1.99 12.25 -11.25
C GLN A 25 1.22 11.97 -12.55
N SER A 26 1.69 11.02 -13.37
CA SER A 26 1.06 10.65 -14.65
C SER A 26 0.11 9.46 -14.52
N VAL A 27 0.02 8.83 -13.35
CA VAL A 27 -0.81 7.64 -13.15
C VAL A 27 -2.24 8.07 -12.74
N PRO A 28 -3.29 7.75 -13.53
CA PRO A 28 -4.67 8.19 -13.26
C PRO A 28 -5.38 7.30 -12.23
N ILE A 29 -4.67 6.85 -11.20
CA ILE A 29 -5.24 6.13 -10.04
C ILE A 29 -4.60 6.68 -8.77
N ALA A 30 -5.33 6.67 -7.66
CA ALA A 30 -4.75 7.09 -6.38
C ALA A 30 -3.73 6.04 -5.91
N ILE A 31 -2.49 6.46 -5.73
CA ILE A 31 -1.37 5.64 -5.27
C ILE A 31 -0.78 6.31 -4.03
N GLN A 32 -0.59 5.53 -2.97
CA GLN A 32 0.17 5.96 -1.80
C GLN A 32 1.55 5.30 -1.87
N VAL A 33 2.61 6.10 -1.79
CA VAL A 33 3.99 5.63 -1.72
C VAL A 33 4.52 5.92 -0.32
N LEU A 34 5.13 4.92 0.30
CA LEU A 34 5.81 5.03 1.59
C LEU A 34 7.29 4.75 1.39
N GLY A 35 8.12 5.75 1.70
CA GLY A 35 9.58 5.61 1.65
C GLY A 35 10.12 4.87 2.88
N ALA A 36 11.32 4.31 2.76
CA ALA A 36 11.95 3.55 3.85
C ALA A 36 12.15 4.38 5.13
N GLU A 37 12.49 5.68 5.00
CA GLU A 37 12.59 6.61 6.13
C GLU A 37 11.24 6.83 6.83
N GLN A 38 10.14 6.89 6.09
CA GLN A 38 8.80 7.03 6.67
C GLN A 38 8.43 5.76 7.44
N VAL A 39 8.62 4.58 6.85
CA VAL A 39 8.36 3.29 7.52
C VAL A 39 9.18 3.17 8.82
N ARG A 40 10.46 3.56 8.79
CA ARG A 40 11.31 3.60 10.00
C ARG A 40 10.80 4.57 11.06
N LYS A 41 10.44 5.79 10.67
CA LYS A 41 9.91 6.81 11.61
C LYS A 41 8.59 6.39 12.24
N LEU A 42 7.77 5.64 11.52
CA LEU A 42 6.52 5.08 12.01
C LEU A 42 6.72 3.88 12.94
N GLY A 43 7.93 3.29 12.99
CA GLY A 43 8.18 2.07 13.76
C GLY A 43 7.39 0.87 13.24
N ALA A 44 6.94 0.90 11.99
CA ALA A 44 6.07 -0.12 11.42
C ALA A 44 6.84 -1.41 11.13
N SER A 45 6.38 -2.51 11.70
CA SER A 45 6.92 -3.86 11.57
C SER A 45 6.08 -4.75 10.67
N ASN A 46 4.78 -4.44 10.55
CA ASN A 46 3.81 -5.17 9.75
C ASN A 46 2.82 -4.21 9.06
N LEU A 47 1.98 -4.73 8.14
CA LEU A 47 1.00 -3.92 7.41
C LEU A 47 -0.09 -3.32 8.32
N GLY A 48 -0.38 -3.93 9.47
CA GLY A 48 -1.29 -3.41 10.49
C GLY A 48 -0.82 -2.10 11.09
N ASP A 49 0.49 -1.95 11.31
CA ASP A 49 1.08 -0.72 11.85
C ASP A 49 0.96 0.47 10.86
N LEU A 50 0.82 0.18 9.56
CA LEU A 50 0.66 1.19 8.51
C LEU A 50 -0.80 1.65 8.33
N ASN A 51 -1.78 0.90 8.87
CA ASN A 51 -3.21 1.18 8.74
C ASN A 51 -3.54 2.64 9.11
N VAL A 52 -3.00 3.13 10.23
CA VAL A 52 -3.25 4.47 10.77
C VAL A 52 -2.75 5.61 9.86
N HIS A 53 -1.85 5.31 8.92
CA HIS A 53 -1.19 6.31 8.07
C HIS A 53 -1.62 6.24 6.60
N ILE A 54 -2.36 5.21 6.20
CA ILE A 54 -2.82 5.02 4.82
C ILE A 54 -4.34 5.18 4.77
N PRO A 55 -4.85 6.28 4.20
CA PRO A 55 -6.29 6.50 4.11
C PRO A 55 -6.99 5.41 3.29
N GLY A 56 -8.00 4.80 3.89
CA GLY A 56 -8.79 3.76 3.26
C GLY A 56 -8.08 2.42 3.16
N LEU A 57 -6.91 2.22 3.76
CA LEU A 57 -6.46 0.88 4.14
C LEU A 57 -7.08 0.55 5.50
N ASP A 58 -7.51 -0.69 5.69
CA ASP A 58 -7.80 -1.25 6.99
C ASP A 58 -7.22 -2.66 7.06
N VAL A 59 -6.46 -2.93 8.12
CA VAL A 59 -5.79 -4.21 8.35
C VAL A 59 -6.11 -4.65 9.77
N ASP A 60 -6.88 -5.74 9.86
CA ASP A 60 -7.18 -6.43 11.10
C ASP A 60 -6.28 -7.68 11.17
N ALA A 61 -5.21 -7.57 11.95
CA ALA A 61 -4.25 -8.65 12.21
C ALA A 61 -4.49 -9.37 13.55
N ASN A 62 -5.71 -9.32 14.09
CA ASN A 62 -6.05 -9.97 15.38
C ASN A 62 -5.79 -11.48 15.36
N GLN A 63 -5.87 -12.11 14.19
CA GLN A 63 -5.42 -13.48 13.97
C GLN A 63 -4.18 -13.44 13.07
N PRO A 64 -2.96 -13.65 13.61
CA PRO A 64 -1.71 -13.53 12.86
C PRO A 64 -1.62 -14.45 11.64
N THR A 65 -2.27 -15.61 11.70
CA THR A 65 -2.33 -16.60 10.61
C THR A 65 -3.43 -16.31 9.59
N GLN A 66 -4.27 -15.31 9.85
CA GLN A 66 -5.47 -15.02 9.09
C GLN A 66 -5.81 -13.52 9.12
N PRO A 67 -4.91 -12.64 8.64
CA PRO A 67 -5.14 -11.20 8.67
C PRO A 67 -6.23 -10.83 7.67
N ARG A 68 -7.20 -10.01 8.12
CA ARG A 68 -8.23 -9.42 7.26
C ARG A 68 -7.72 -8.08 6.75
N MET A 69 -7.88 -7.84 5.45
CA MET A 69 -7.50 -6.58 4.83
C MET A 69 -8.66 -6.05 4.01
N SER A 70 -8.89 -4.74 4.10
CA SER A 70 -9.82 -4.04 3.25
C SER A 70 -9.21 -2.76 2.70
N LEU A 71 -9.55 -2.44 1.45
CA LEU A 71 -9.18 -1.21 0.79
C LEU A 71 -10.45 -0.47 0.37
N ARG A 72 -10.64 0.74 0.88
CA ARG A 72 -11.81 1.59 0.66
C ARG A 72 -13.11 0.88 1.03
N GLY A 73 -13.08 0.11 2.12
CA GLY A 73 -14.20 -0.71 2.59
C GLY A 73 -14.45 -1.99 1.79
N ILE A 74 -13.62 -2.28 0.78
CA ILE A 74 -13.69 -3.52 0.00
C ILE A 74 -12.70 -4.52 0.59
N GLY A 75 -13.20 -5.57 1.21
CA GLY A 75 -12.43 -6.63 1.84
C GLY A 75 -13.25 -7.91 1.91
N THR A 76 -12.62 -9.01 2.28
CA THR A 76 -13.31 -10.26 2.63
C THR A 76 -12.98 -10.64 4.07
N SER A 77 -13.97 -11.18 4.77
CA SER A 77 -13.77 -11.85 6.06
C SER A 77 -13.70 -13.37 5.93
N ASP A 78 -13.92 -13.88 4.72
CA ASP A 78 -13.94 -15.30 4.42
C ASP A 78 -12.57 -15.76 3.91
N PHE A 79 -12.11 -16.85 4.51
CA PHE A 79 -10.81 -17.48 4.27
C PHE A 79 -10.96 -18.90 3.70
N GLY A 80 -12.17 -19.27 3.25
CA GLY A 80 -12.45 -20.53 2.60
C GLY A 80 -11.58 -20.75 1.35
N ILE A 81 -11.28 -22.02 1.07
CA ILE A 81 -10.50 -22.44 -0.10
C ILE A 81 -11.06 -21.93 -1.44
N GLY A 82 -12.37 -21.70 -1.53
CA GLY A 82 -13.06 -21.15 -2.71
C GLY A 82 -13.14 -19.63 -2.81
N THR A 83 -12.64 -18.90 -1.81
CA THR A 83 -12.80 -17.44 -1.74
C THR A 83 -11.45 -16.75 -1.92
N ASP A 84 -11.37 -15.78 -2.83
CA ASP A 84 -10.18 -14.97 -3.04
C ASP A 84 -10.33 -13.59 -2.38
N SER A 85 -9.20 -13.04 -1.93
CA SER A 85 -9.20 -11.70 -1.34
C SER A 85 -9.40 -10.67 -2.44
N PRO A 86 -10.33 -9.70 -2.28
CA PRO A 86 -10.42 -8.58 -3.22
C PRO A 86 -9.22 -7.63 -3.12
N VAL A 87 -8.41 -7.75 -2.06
CA VAL A 87 -7.17 -7.02 -1.85
C VAL A 87 -6.00 -7.93 -2.20
N GLY A 88 -5.28 -7.59 -3.27
CA GLY A 88 -4.10 -8.32 -3.72
C GLY A 88 -2.79 -7.72 -3.18
N ILE A 89 -1.96 -8.54 -2.56
CA ILE A 89 -0.63 -8.15 -2.07
C ILE A 89 0.43 -8.63 -3.04
N TYR A 90 1.30 -7.73 -3.48
CA TYR A 90 2.37 -8.03 -4.40
C TYR A 90 3.72 -7.72 -3.75
N VAL A 91 4.64 -8.66 -3.80
CA VAL A 91 6.03 -8.49 -3.38
C VAL A 91 6.89 -8.60 -4.64
N ASP A 92 7.63 -7.54 -4.96
CA ASP A 92 8.44 -7.45 -6.19
C ASP A 92 7.66 -7.75 -7.48
N GLY A 93 6.37 -7.39 -7.50
CA GLY A 93 5.46 -7.65 -8.63
C GLY A 93 4.87 -9.05 -8.66
N VAL A 94 5.22 -9.93 -7.72
CA VAL A 94 4.67 -11.29 -7.59
C VAL A 94 3.52 -11.28 -6.59
N TYR A 95 2.36 -11.79 -7.00
CA TYR A 95 1.22 -11.94 -6.10
C TYR A 95 1.58 -12.92 -4.98
N THR A 96 1.48 -12.48 -3.73
CA THR A 96 1.83 -13.29 -2.53
C THR A 96 0.77 -14.35 -2.23
N GLY A 97 -0.41 -14.28 -2.86
CA GLY A 97 -1.51 -15.19 -2.58
C GLY A 97 -2.24 -14.82 -1.28
N LYS A 98 -3.07 -15.75 -0.80
CA LYS A 98 -3.86 -15.58 0.42
C LYS A 98 -2.92 -15.57 1.64
N THR A 99 -3.04 -14.57 2.49
CA THR A 99 -2.23 -14.38 3.70
C THR A 99 -2.56 -15.33 4.86
N GLY A 100 -3.41 -16.34 4.63
CA GLY A 100 -3.66 -17.39 5.60
C GLY A 100 -3.92 -18.74 4.92
N GLY A 101 -3.01 -19.66 5.20
CA GLY A 101 -2.91 -20.97 4.57
C GLY A 101 -1.52 -21.52 4.88
N ALA A 102 -1.35 -22.03 6.09
CA ALA A 102 -0.37 -23.07 6.36
C ALA A 102 -1.06 -24.43 6.18
#